data_AF-A0A238FA07-F1
#
_entry.id   AF-A0A238FA07-F1
#
_cell.length_a   1.000
_cell.length_b   1.000
_cell.length_c   1.000
_cell.angle_alpha   90.00
_cell.angle_beta   90.00
_cell.angle_gamma   90.00
#
_symmetry.space_group_name_H-M   'P 1'
#
loop_
_entity.id
_entity.type
_entity.pdbx_description
1 polymer ?
#
loop_
_entity_poly.entity_id
_entity_poly.type
_entity_poly.pdbx_seq_one_letter_code
_entity_poly.pdbx_strand_id
1 'polypeptide(L)' 'MAKAKSRLLTVRLLSTACNSVGTGFSYIAKRPRTAEKKLAFMKYDPKAGKHVLFMEAKLK' A
#
# COMPACT_ATOMS: atom_id res chain seq x y z
N MET A 1 4.82 -16.50 27.97
CA MET A 1 4.37 -15.10 27.82
C MET A 1 4.02 -14.86 26.36
N ALA A 2 2.75 -14.66 26.00
CA ALA A 2 2.36 -14.43 24.61
C ALA A 2 2.81 -13.04 24.12
N LYS A 3 3.50 -12.97 22.98
CA LYS A 3 3.98 -11.72 22.39
C LYS A 3 2.79 -10.88 21.90
N ALA A 4 2.60 -9.70 22.47
CA ALA A 4 1.56 -8.77 22.04
C ALA A 4 1.80 -8.34 20.59
N LYS A 5 0.83 -8.58 19.70
CA LYS A 5 0.89 -8.16 18.30
C LYS A 5 0.52 -6.66 18.22
N SER A 6 1.29 -5.91 17.42
CA SER A 6 0.98 -4.51 17.12
C SER A 6 -0.45 -4.35 16.57
N ARG A 7 -1.17 -3.35 17.09
CA ARG A 7 -2.51 -2.95 16.64
C ARG A 7 -2.51 -2.47 15.18
N LEU A 8 -1.39 -1.92 14.72
CA LEU A 8 -1.19 -1.37 13.37
C LEU A 8 -0.28 -2.29 12.54
N LEU A 9 -0.65 -2.49 11.27
CA LEU A 9 0.16 -3.12 10.24
C LEU A 9 0.80 -2.06 9.37
N THR A 10 2.09 -2.19 9.14
CA THR A 10 2.79 -1.45 8.09
C THR A 10 2.59 -2.19 6.77
N VAL A 11 2.09 -1.49 5.77
CA VAL A 11 1.79 -2.01 4.43
C VAL A 11 2.40 -1.10 3.38
N ARG A 12 2.61 -1.63 2.17
CA ARG A 12 3.00 -0.83 1.00
C ARG A 12 1.79 -0.56 0.13
N LEU A 13 1.73 0.63 -0.44
CA LEU A 13 0.77 0.99 -1.47
C LEU A 13 1.53 0.98 -2.80
N LEU A 14 1.23 0.01 -3.67
CA LEU A 14 1.83 -0.14 -4.99
C LEU A 14 1.04 0.64 -6.03
N SER A 15 1.74 1.39 -6.87
CA SER A 15 1.15 2.07 -8.02
C SER A 15 0.59 1.06 -9.02
N THR A 16 -0.64 1.25 -9.49
CA THR A 16 -1.25 0.44 -10.55
C THR A 16 -0.97 0.98 -11.95
N ALA A 17 -0.01 1.90 -12.10
CA ALA A 17 0.18 2.68 -13.34
C ALA A 17 0.59 1.88 -14.60
N CYS A 18 0.81 0.57 -14.52
CA CYS A 18 0.94 -0.29 -15.69
C CYS A 18 0.56 -1.72 -15.31
N ASN A 19 -0.30 -2.36 -16.10
CA ASN A 19 -1.15 -3.52 -15.80
C ASN A 19 -0.47 -4.87 -15.44
N SER A 20 0.78 -4.92 -14.97
CA SER A 20 1.39 -6.17 -14.44
C SER A 20 2.71 -5.97 -13.68
N VAL A 21 3.44 -4.90 -13.97
CA VAL A 21 4.66 -4.50 -13.28
C VAL A 21 4.51 -3.01 -13.03
N GLY A 22 4.00 -2.63 -11.84
CA GLY A 22 3.87 -1.22 -11.49
C GLY A 22 5.20 -0.48 -11.69
N THR A 23 5.17 0.85 -11.77
CA THR A 23 6.34 1.74 -11.95
C THR A 23 7.48 1.53 -10.93
N GLY A 24 7.31 0.65 -9.95
CA GLY A 24 8.24 0.41 -8.84
C GLY A 24 8.19 1.52 -7.80
N PHE A 25 7.27 2.47 -7.94
CA PHE A 25 7.01 3.49 -6.93
C PHE A 25 5.97 2.97 -5.93
N SER A 26 6.26 3.13 -4.65
CA SER A 26 5.36 2.69 -3.59
C SER A 26 5.42 3.64 -2.39
N TYR A 27 4.27 3.78 -1.72
CA TYR A 27 4.19 4.50 -0.46
C TYR A 27 4.14 3.53 0.72
N ILE A 28 4.68 3.94 1.86
CA ILE A 28 4.49 3.23 3.13
C ILE A 28 3.25 3.80 3.80
N ALA A 29 2.33 2.91 4.20
CA ALA A 29 1.13 3.27 4.93
C ALA A 29 0.95 2.37 6.15
N LYS A 30 0.17 2.84 7.12
CA LYS A 30 -0.21 2.05 8.30
C LYS A 30 -1.73 1.86 8.30
N ARG A 31 -2.19 0.63 8.54
CA ARG A 31 -3.61 0.32 8.74
C ARG A 31 -3.83 -0.45 10.04
N PRO A 32 -5.00 -0.31 10.69
CA PRO A 32 -5.36 -1.22 11.76
C PRO A 32 -5.50 -2.66 11.23
N ARG A 33 -5.11 -3.64 12.05
CA ARG A 33 -5.27 -5.07 11.73
C ARG A 33 -6.73 -5.45 11.47
N THR A 34 -7.64 -4.81 12.20
CA THR A 34 -9.09 -5.06 12.17
C THR A 34 -9.77 -4.53 10.90
N ALA A 35 -9.09 -3.75 10.05
CA ALA A 35 -9.71 -3.29 8.81
C ALA A 35 -10.02 -4.47 7.87
N GLU A 36 -11.28 -4.61 7.46
CA GLU A 36 -11.71 -5.70 6.55
C GLU A 36 -11.26 -5.46 5.11
N LYS A 37 -11.28 -4.20 4.64
CA LYS A 37 -10.96 -3.85 3.25
C LYS A 37 -9.49 -3.44 3.11
N LYS A 38 -8.91 -3.78 1.95
CA LYS A 38 -7.57 -3.33 1.56
C LYS A 38 -7.57 -1.83 1.25
N LEU A 39 -6.49 -1.15 1.58
CA LEU A 39 -6.33 0.27 1.26
C LEU A 39 -6.17 0.47 -0.25
N ALA A 40 -6.94 1.41 -0.79
CA ALA A 40 -6.82 1.88 -2.16
C ALA A 40 -6.94 3.40 -2.20
N PHE A 41 -5.95 4.09 -2.77
CA PHE A 41 -5.91 5.56 -2.79
C PHE A 41 -5.45 6.09 -4.13
N MET A 42 -6.06 7.18 -4.59
CA MET A 42 -5.54 7.97 -5.71
C MET A 42 -4.40 8.86 -5.21
N LYS A 43 -3.17 8.58 -5.64
CA LYS A 43 -1.98 9.39 -5.30
C LYS A 43 -1.19 9.72 -6.55
N TYR A 44 -0.37 10.76 -6.46
CA TYR A 44 0.57 11.10 -7.52
C TYR A 44 1.67 10.04 -7.59
N ASP A 45 1.93 9.54 -8.80
CA ASP A 45 3.08 8.71 -9.09
C ASP A 45 4.11 9.54 -9.87
N PRO A 46 5.27 9.89 -9.28
CA PRO A 46 6.28 10.70 -9.95
C PRO A 46 6.90 10.02 -11.17
N LYS A 47 6.82 8.69 -11.26
CA LYS A 47 7.31 7.95 -12.43
C LYS A 47 6.29 7.90 -13.57
N ALA A 48 4.99 7.91 -13.24
CA ALA A 48 3.93 7.96 -14.23
C ALA A 48 3.53 9.39 -14.62
N GLY A 49 3.94 10.40 -13.84
CA GLY A 49 3.64 11.81 -14.08
C GLY A 49 2.17 12.19 -13.87
N LYS A 50 1.38 11.36 -13.17
CA LYS A 50 -0.06 11.56 -12.99
C LYS A 50 -0.57 10.95 -11.70
N HIS A 51 -1.79 11.31 -11.31
CA HIS A 51 -2.49 10.62 -10.22
C HIS A 51 -2.98 9.26 -10.71
N VAL A 52 -2.61 8.22 -9.97
CA VAL A 52 -2.96 6.84 -10.26
C VAL A 52 -3.52 6.19 -9.00
N LEU A 53 -4.29 5.13 -9.18
CA LEU A 53 -4.71 4.29 -8.08
C LEU A 53 -3.50 3.55 -7.50
N PHE A 54 -3.41 3.52 -6.18
CA PHE A 54 -2.44 2.73 -5.45
C PHE A 54 -3.17 1.68 -4.64
N MET A 55 -2.72 0.43 -4.71
CA MET A 55 -3.32 -0.70 -3.99
C MET A 55 -2.38 -1.26 -2.91
N GLU A 56 -2.97 -1.72 -1.82
CA GLU A 56 -2.23 -2.36 -0.73
C GLU A 56 -1.55 -3.67 -1.14
N ALA A 57 -0.27 -3.77 -0.84
CA ALA A 57 0.55 -4.97 -0.86
C ALA A 57 1.22 -5.21 0.50
N LYS A 58 1.48 -6.49 0.80
CA LYS A 58 2.18 -6.87 2.01
C LYS A 58 3.64 -6.42 1.95
N LEU A 59 4.11 -5.86 3.06
CA LEU A 59 5.54 -5.73 3.32
C LEU A 59 6.08 -7.16 3.56
N LYS A 60 7.11 -7.58 2.82
CA LYS A 60 7.85 -8.81 3.14
C LYS A 60 8.65 -8.61 4.42
#